data_AF-A0A2E0LG00-F1
#
_entry.id   AF-A0A2E0LG00-F1
#
_cell.length_a   1.000
_cell.length_b   1.000
_cell.length_c   1.000
_cell.angle_alpha   90.00
_cell.angle_beta   90.00
_cell.angle_gamma   90.00
#
_symmetry.space_group_name_H-M   'P 1'
#
loop_
_entity.id
_entity.type
_entity.pdbx_description
1 polymer ?
#
loop_
_entity_poly.entity_id
_entity_poly.type
_entity_poly.pdbx_seq_one_letter_code
_entity_poly.pdbx_strand_id
1 'polypeptide(L)'
;MNGRRGVLARRCDEVRLAFMLLSRLPMGRIAAAPPLSQSFWAYPLVGAVVGGVTGLVLWGGLALGLPPLAAAAVALGASVTLTGAMHEDGLADTADGFGGGDTVVRKLEIMRDSRLGSYGVLALIVTCGLRMSLWAELGAEIDNVMVLALLGALSRAILPPMIL
;
A
#
# COMPACT_ATOMS: atom_id res chain seq x y z
N MET A 1 -19.87 -32.25 -11.35
CA MET A 1 -19.91 -30.76 -11.35
C MET A 1 -19.33 -30.10 -10.06
N ASN A 2 -18.57 -30.83 -9.22
CA ASN A 2 -18.11 -30.32 -7.91
C ASN A 2 -16.74 -29.61 -7.91
N GLY A 3 -15.88 -29.85 -8.92
CA GLY A 3 -14.50 -29.32 -8.93
C GLY A 3 -14.38 -27.82 -9.22
N ARG A 4 -15.21 -27.25 -10.11
CA ARG A 4 -15.16 -25.82 -10.46
C ARG A 4 -15.57 -24.89 -9.32
N ARG A 5 -16.54 -25.31 -8.49
CA ARG A 5 -16.96 -24.53 -7.30
C ARG A 5 -15.84 -24.46 -6.25
N GLY A 6 -15.06 -25.53 -6.09
CA GLY A 6 -13.91 -25.55 -5.18
C GLY A 6 -12.75 -24.64 -5.62
N VAL A 7 -12.45 -24.57 -6.92
CA VAL A 7 -11.39 -23.71 -7.46
C VAL A 7 -11.74 -22.23 -7.32
N LEU A 8 -12.97 -21.84 -7.68
CA LEU A 8 -13.40 -20.45 -7.57
C LEU A 8 -13.42 -19.97 -6.12
N ALA A 9 -13.95 -20.79 -5.19
CA ALA A 9 -13.94 -20.47 -3.77
C ALA A 9 -12.52 -20.22 -3.24
N ARG A 10 -11.56 -21.08 -3.62
CA ARG A 10 -10.15 -20.92 -3.26
C ARG A 10 -9.54 -19.63 -3.81
N ARG A 11 -9.81 -19.29 -5.07
CA ARG A 11 -9.34 -18.02 -5.67
C ARG A 11 -9.95 -16.81 -4.97
N CYS A 12 -11.21 -16.87 -4.58
CA CYS A 12 -11.83 -15.81 -3.78
C CYS A 12 -11.15 -15.64 -2.42
N ASP A 13 -10.80 -16.74 -1.75
CA ASP A 13 -10.09 -16.69 -0.47
C ASP A 13 -8.65 -16.16 -0.62
N GLU A 14 -7.95 -16.49 -1.71
CA GLU A 14 -6.64 -15.90 -2.04
C GLU A 14 -6.73 -14.37 -2.24
N VAL A 15 -7.74 -13.89 -2.98
CA VAL A 15 -7.98 -12.45 -3.15
C VAL A 15 -8.32 -11.80 -1.81
N ARG A 16 -9.23 -12.38 -1.03
CA ARG A 16 -9.58 -11.87 0.31
C ARG A 16 -8.34 -11.78 1.20
N LEU A 17 -7.49 -12.80 1.20
CA LEU A 17 -6.26 -12.82 1.98
C LEU A 17 -5.31 -11.68 1.57
N ALA A 18 -5.16 -11.42 0.26
CA ALA A 18 -4.36 -10.28 -0.22
C ALA A 18 -4.92 -8.94 0.26
N PHE A 19 -6.24 -8.74 0.18
CA PHE A 19 -6.88 -7.51 0.68
C PHE A 19 -6.78 -7.37 2.20
N MET A 20 -6.91 -8.46 2.96
CA MET A 20 -6.76 -8.45 4.42
C MET A 20 -5.33 -8.10 4.86
N LEU A 21 -4.32 -8.49 4.07
CA LEU A 21 -2.93 -8.18 4.36
C LEU A 21 -2.56 -6.75 3.95
N LEU A 22 -2.93 -6.34 2.73
CA LEU A 22 -2.43 -5.11 2.11
C LEU A 22 -3.39 -3.92 2.25
N SER A 23 -4.55 -4.11 2.89
CA SER A 23 -5.53 -3.06 3.14
C SER A 23 -6.27 -3.27 4.47
N ARG A 24 -7.02 -2.24 4.90
CA ARG A 24 -7.94 -2.27 6.03
C ARG A 24 -9.40 -2.48 5.60
N LEU A 25 -9.63 -2.88 4.34
CA LEU A 25 -10.98 -3.16 3.87
C LEU A 25 -11.55 -4.41 4.57
N PRO A 26 -12.80 -4.36 5.06
CA PRO A 26 -13.40 -5.50 5.74
C PRO A 26 -13.74 -6.62 4.73
N MET A 27 -12.90 -7.65 4.66
CA MET A 27 -13.08 -8.80 3.76
C MET A 27 -13.75 -10.02 4.42
N GLY A 28 -14.27 -9.85 5.63
CA GLY A 28 -14.89 -10.93 6.42
C GLY A 28 -13.87 -11.88 7.04
N ARG A 29 -14.25 -13.15 7.21
CA ARG A 29 -13.41 -14.21 7.78
C ARG A 29 -13.18 -15.31 6.75
N ILE A 30 -11.96 -15.82 6.70
CA ILE A 30 -11.59 -17.00 5.91
C ILE A 30 -11.54 -18.19 6.86
N ALA A 31 -12.32 -19.24 6.58
CA ALA A 31 -12.43 -20.40 7.48
C ALA A 31 -11.15 -21.23 7.55
N ALA A 32 -10.47 -21.39 6.41
CA ALA A 32 -9.16 -22.02 6.29
C ALA A 32 -8.30 -21.17 5.36
N ALA A 33 -7.45 -20.31 5.94
CA ALA A 33 -6.63 -19.39 5.17
C ALA A 33 -5.62 -20.15 4.29
N PRO A 34 -5.57 -19.89 2.97
CA PRO A 34 -4.52 -20.46 2.13
C PRO A 34 -3.15 -19.87 2.55
N PRO A 35 -2.04 -20.53 2.19
CA PRO A 35 -0.70 -19.95 2.36
C PRO A 35 -0.60 -18.56 1.69
N LEU A 36 0.05 -17.60 2.35
CA LEU A 36 0.20 -16.24 1.83
C LEU A 36 0.80 -16.21 0.42
N SER A 37 1.75 -17.09 0.13
CA SER A 37 2.38 -17.22 -1.20
C SER A 37 1.40 -17.50 -2.33
N GLN A 38 0.25 -18.13 -2.04
CA GLN A 38 -0.79 -18.38 -3.05
C GLN A 38 -1.64 -17.14 -3.36
N SER A 39 -1.59 -16.10 -2.53
CA SER A 39 -2.31 -14.83 -2.73
C SER A 39 -1.51 -13.78 -3.50
N PHE A 40 -0.22 -14.02 -3.74
CA PHE A 40 0.71 -13.06 -4.34
C PHE A 40 0.29 -12.52 -5.71
N TRP A 41 -0.34 -13.36 -6.54
CA TRP A 41 -0.87 -12.93 -7.85
C TRP A 41 -2.00 -11.90 -7.73
N ALA A 42 -2.67 -11.82 -6.57
CA ALA A 42 -3.76 -10.89 -6.31
C ALA A 42 -3.26 -9.55 -5.71
N TYR A 43 -1.99 -9.43 -5.33
CA TYR A 43 -1.43 -8.19 -4.77
C TYR A 43 -1.56 -6.97 -5.71
N PRO A 44 -1.36 -7.10 -7.04
CA PRO A 44 -1.62 -6.01 -7.98
C PRO A 44 -3.07 -5.55 -7.98
N LEU A 45 -4.04 -6.43 -7.69
CA LEU A 45 -5.46 -6.06 -7.61
C LEU A 45 -5.72 -5.15 -6.42
N VAL A 46 -5.14 -5.46 -5.26
CA VAL A 46 -5.21 -4.58 -4.08
C VAL A 46 -4.58 -3.23 -4.42
N GLY A 47 -3.48 -3.26 -5.17
CA GLY A 47 -2.81 -2.07 -5.66
C GLY A 47 -3.63 -1.18 -6.56
N ALA A 48 -4.29 -1.79 -7.54
CA ALA A 48 -5.21 -1.09 -8.43
C ALA A 48 -6.33 -0.42 -7.64
N VAL A 49 -6.91 -1.12 -6.65
CA VAL A 49 -7.97 -0.56 -5.81
C VAL A 49 -7.46 0.59 -4.95
N VAL A 50 -6.33 0.43 -4.26
CA VAL A 50 -5.76 1.51 -3.44
C VAL A 50 -5.37 2.73 -4.28
N GLY A 51 -4.73 2.50 -5.43
CA GLY A 51 -4.37 3.57 -6.37
C GLY A 51 -5.57 4.26 -6.98
N GLY A 52 -6.62 3.51 -7.34
CA GLY A 52 -7.87 4.04 -7.86
C GLY A 52 -8.61 4.89 -6.82
N VAL A 53 -8.71 4.42 -5.58
CA VAL A 53 -9.30 5.22 -4.48
C VAL A 53 -8.49 6.49 -4.24
N THR A 54 -7.16 6.39 -4.21
CA THR A 54 -6.26 7.55 -4.07
C THR A 54 -6.49 8.56 -5.19
N GLY A 55 -6.57 8.09 -6.43
CA GLY A 55 -6.84 8.94 -7.59
C GLY A 55 -8.22 9.57 -7.56
N LEU A 56 -9.26 8.86 -7.14
CA LEU A 56 -10.60 9.41 -6.98
C LEU A 56 -10.64 10.52 -5.92
N VAL A 57 -9.94 10.33 -4.81
CA VAL A 57 -9.84 11.36 -3.75
C VAL A 57 -9.08 12.59 -4.24
N LEU A 58 -7.96 12.38 -4.96
CA LEU A 58 -7.20 13.48 -5.56
C LEU A 58 -8.04 14.25 -6.58
N TRP A 59 -8.62 13.55 -7.55
CA TRP A 59 -9.49 14.11 -8.59
C TRP A 59 -10.66 14.87 -7.98
N GLY A 60 -11.36 14.27 -7.00
CA GLY A 60 -12.46 14.92 -6.31
C GLY A 60 -12.03 16.18 -5.56
N GLY A 61 -10.88 16.14 -4.88
CA GLY A 61 -10.32 17.31 -4.21
C GLY A 61 -10.03 18.47 -5.17
N LEU A 62 -9.39 18.17 -6.31
CA LEU A 62 -9.11 19.16 -7.36
C LEU A 62 -10.39 19.70 -8.00
N ALA A 63 -11.37 18.82 -8.29
CA ALA A 63 -12.66 19.20 -8.86
C ALA A 63 -13.48 20.09 -7.91
N LEU A 64 -13.29 19.96 -6.60
CA LEU A 64 -13.88 20.82 -5.57
C LEU A 64 -13.11 22.15 -5.37
N GLY A 65 -12.02 22.37 -6.12
CA GLY A 65 -11.23 23.60 -6.06
C GLY A 65 -10.23 23.66 -4.90
N LEU A 66 -9.88 22.52 -4.29
CA LEU A 66 -8.79 22.50 -3.31
C LEU A 66 -7.46 22.88 -3.98
N PRO A 67 -6.55 23.58 -3.27
CA PRO A 67 -5.18 23.74 -3.73
C PRO A 67 -4.54 22.38 -4.01
N PRO A 68 -3.74 22.21 -5.09
CA PRO A 68 -3.28 20.89 -5.51
C PRO A 68 -2.52 20.11 -4.44
N LEU A 69 -1.67 20.80 -3.66
CA LEU A 69 -0.95 20.17 -2.55
C LEU A 69 -1.89 19.69 -1.43
N ALA A 70 -2.98 20.42 -1.17
CA ALA A 70 -3.98 20.02 -0.18
C ALA A 70 -4.77 18.80 -0.66
N ALA A 71 -5.15 18.76 -1.94
CA ALA A 71 -5.79 17.59 -2.54
C ALA A 71 -4.88 16.35 -2.49
N ALA A 72 -3.59 16.53 -2.80
CA ALA A 72 -2.59 15.47 -2.70
C ALA A 72 -2.37 14.97 -1.27
N ALA A 73 -2.36 15.86 -0.27
CA ALA A 73 -2.25 15.49 1.14
C ALA A 73 -3.46 14.67 1.62
N VAL A 74 -4.68 15.06 1.22
CA VAL A 74 -5.91 14.31 1.53
C VAL A 74 -5.90 12.94 0.83
N ALA A 75 -5.47 12.88 -0.43
CA ALA A 75 -5.31 11.62 -1.16
C ALA A 75 -4.26 10.70 -0.50
N LEU A 76 -3.15 11.25 -0.01
CA LEU A 76 -2.14 10.49 0.73
C LEU A 76 -2.72 9.95 2.04
N GLY A 77 -3.44 10.79 2.79
CA GLY A 77 -4.14 10.34 4.00
C GLY A 77 -5.14 9.21 3.73
N ALA A 78 -5.90 9.30 2.63
CA ALA A 78 -6.80 8.23 2.19
C ALA A 78 -6.04 6.95 1.83
N SER A 79 -4.92 7.05 1.10
CA SER A 79 -4.07 5.89 0.79
C SER A 79 -3.53 5.22 2.06
N VAL A 80 -2.99 6.00 3.00
CA VAL A 80 -2.36 5.51 4.24
C VAL A 80 -3.41 4.87 5.17
N THR A 81 -4.58 5.48 5.31
CA THR A 81 -5.68 4.91 6.12
C THR A 81 -6.21 3.63 5.49
N LEU A 82 -6.34 3.58 4.17
CA LEU A 82 -6.80 2.40 3.44
C LEU A 82 -5.81 1.22 3.54
N THR A 83 -4.50 1.47 3.56
CA THR A 83 -3.47 0.43 3.76
C THR A 83 -3.19 0.14 5.23
N GLY A 84 -3.62 1.02 6.14
CA GLY A 84 -3.27 0.97 7.56
C GLY A 84 -1.79 1.25 7.82
N ALA A 85 -1.16 2.08 6.99
CA ALA A 85 0.23 2.51 7.07
C ALA A 85 1.29 1.40 7.01
N MET A 86 0.95 0.18 6.59
CA MET A 86 1.89 -0.96 6.65
C MET A 86 3.17 -0.75 5.82
N HIS A 87 3.08 -0.03 4.70
CA HIS A 87 4.27 0.23 3.86
C HIS A 87 5.12 1.35 4.44
N GLU A 88 4.46 2.38 4.98
CA GLU A 88 5.09 3.50 5.65
C GLU A 88 5.84 3.05 6.92
N ASP A 89 5.22 2.18 7.72
CA ASP A 89 5.80 1.55 8.91
C ASP A 89 7.05 0.72 8.54
N GLY A 90 6.91 -0.21 7.59
CA GLY A 90 8.04 -1.03 7.15
C GLY A 90 9.20 -0.21 6.53
N LEU A 91 8.90 0.91 5.88
CA LEU A 91 9.93 1.85 5.40
C LEU A 91 10.65 2.53 6.56
N ALA A 92 9.91 3.00 7.57
CA ALA A 92 10.48 3.65 8.74
C ALA A 92 11.36 2.67 9.54
N ASP A 93 10.85 1.48 9.83
CA ASP A 93 11.59 0.41 10.52
C ASP A 93 12.87 0.04 9.77
N THR A 94 12.78 -0.04 8.44
CA THR A 94 13.95 -0.35 7.61
C THR A 94 14.98 0.77 7.66
N ALA A 95 14.56 2.02 7.55
CA ALA A 95 15.47 3.16 7.62
C ALA A 95 16.14 3.26 9.00
N ASP A 96 15.40 3.07 10.09
CA ASP A 96 15.94 3.11 11.44
C ASP A 96 16.85 1.91 11.74
N GLY A 97 16.45 0.70 11.33
CA GLY A 97 17.28 -0.49 11.45
C GLY A 97 18.61 -0.32 10.75
N PHE A 98 18.62 0.13 9.49
CA PHE A 98 19.86 0.32 8.73
C PHE A 98 20.68 1.53 9.16
N GLY A 99 20.05 2.60 9.64
CA GLY A 99 20.74 3.80 10.09
C GLY A 99 21.29 3.72 11.51
N GLY A 100 20.66 2.93 12.39
CA GLY A 100 21.01 2.82 13.82
C GLY A 100 21.72 1.53 14.23
N GLY A 101 21.75 0.51 13.37
CA GLY A 101 22.37 -0.79 13.67
C GLY A 101 23.55 -1.14 12.76
N ASP A 102 24.65 -1.60 13.35
CA ASP A 102 25.86 -2.03 12.66
C ASP A 102 25.88 -3.53 12.34
N THR A 103 25.24 -4.35 13.18
CA THR A 103 25.11 -5.80 13.02
C THR A 103 23.68 -6.19 12.68
N VAL A 104 23.49 -7.32 11.99
CA VAL A 104 22.15 -7.83 11.61
C VAL A 104 21.24 -7.98 12.84
N VAL A 105 21.79 -8.49 13.95
CA VAL A 105 21.05 -8.63 15.22
C VAL A 105 20.56 -7.27 15.71
N ARG A 106 21.43 -6.26 15.74
CA ARG A 106 21.06 -4.92 16.19
C ARG A 106 20.04 -4.24 15.28
N LYS A 107 20.16 -4.39 13.95
CA LYS A 107 19.18 -3.87 12.99
C LYS A 107 17.78 -4.45 13.24
N LEU A 108 17.70 -5.77 13.46
CA LEU A 108 16.44 -6.47 13.74
C LEU A 108 15.86 -6.11 15.12
N GLU A 109 16.70 -5.83 16.12
CA GLU A 109 16.24 -5.30 17.40
C GLU A 109 15.59 -3.93 17.23
N ILE A 110 16.21 -3.03 16.44
CA ILE A 110 15.70 -1.69 16.18
C ILE A 110 14.37 -1.75 15.41
N MET A 111 14.28 -2.56 14.35
CA MET A 111 13.03 -2.76 13.60
C MET A 111 11.88 -3.33 14.42
N ARG A 112 12.15 -3.94 15.60
CA ARG A 112 11.12 -4.46 16.51
C ARG A 112 10.75 -3.47 17.61
N ASP A 113 11.52 -2.40 17.77
CA ASP A 113 11.19 -1.33 18.70
C ASP A 113 10.12 -0.44 18.05
N SER A 114 9.00 -0.24 18.75
CA SER A 114 7.89 0.61 18.27
C SER A 114 8.24 2.12 18.22
N ARG A 115 9.43 2.52 18.67
CA ARG A 115 9.85 3.92 18.67
C ARG A 115 10.42 4.33 17.32
N LEU A 116 9.88 5.42 16.77
CA LEU A 116 10.43 6.08 15.58
C LEU A 116 11.80 6.71 15.88
N GLY A 117 12.80 6.38 15.05
CA GLY A 117 14.09 7.03 15.02
C GLY A 117 14.17 8.16 13.98
N SER A 118 15.30 8.88 13.96
CA SER A 118 15.50 10.00 13.06
C SER A 118 15.54 9.57 11.59
N TYR A 119 16.04 8.36 11.30
CA TYR A 119 16.14 7.87 9.93
C TYR A 119 14.77 7.50 9.37
N GLY A 120 13.92 6.85 10.18
CA GLY A 120 12.54 6.55 9.85
C GLY A 120 11.73 7.82 9.58
N VAL A 121 11.85 8.82 10.46
CA VAL A 121 11.19 10.12 10.27
C VAL A 121 11.63 10.80 8.97
N LEU A 122 12.94 10.85 8.69
CA LEU A 122 13.45 11.45 7.45
C LEU A 122 12.98 10.68 6.20
N ALA A 123 12.98 9.35 6.24
CA ALA A 123 12.48 8.52 5.15
C ALA A 123 10.99 8.78 4.87
N LEU A 124 10.16 8.88 5.92
CA LEU A 124 8.75 9.22 5.79
C LEU A 124 8.54 10.63 5.23
N ILE A 125 9.28 11.63 5.71
CA ILE A 125 9.19 13.01 5.21
C ILE A 125 9.53 13.05 3.72
N VAL A 126 10.65 12.46 3.32
CA VAL A 126 11.11 12.46 1.92
C VAL A 126 10.10 11.74 1.03
N THR A 127 9.65 10.54 1.41
CA THR A 127 8.74 9.74 0.57
C THR A 127 7.33 10.32 0.50
N CYS A 128 6.76 10.78 1.62
CA CYS A 128 5.46 11.44 1.64
C CYS A 128 5.52 12.78 0.88
N GLY A 129 6.56 13.57 1.11
CA GLY A 129 6.80 14.83 0.40
C GLY A 129 6.87 14.64 -1.10
N LEU A 130 7.69 13.68 -1.58
CA LEU A 130 7.79 13.37 -3.00
C LEU A 130 6.46 12.93 -3.60
N ARG A 131 5.70 12.04 -2.94
CA ARG A 131 4.39 11.60 -3.43
C ARG A 131 3.42 12.77 -3.53
N MET A 132 3.32 13.60 -2.49
CA MET A 132 2.43 14.76 -2.49
C MET A 132 2.81 15.75 -3.59
N SER A 133 4.10 16.07 -3.73
CA SER A 133 4.57 16.99 -4.78
C SER A 133 4.26 16.45 -6.18
N LEU A 134 4.53 15.17 -6.45
CA LEU A 134 4.26 14.57 -7.76
C LEU A 134 2.76 14.47 -8.06
N TRP A 135 1.93 14.18 -7.06
CA TRP A 135 0.48 14.11 -7.24
C TRP A 135 -0.18 15.49 -7.37
N ALA A 136 0.39 16.51 -6.73
CA ALA A 136 -0.09 17.88 -6.86
C ALA A 136 0.07 18.43 -8.30
N GLU A 137 1.02 17.88 -9.08
CA GLU A 137 1.21 18.21 -10.49
C GLU A 137 0.23 17.45 -11.41
N LEU A 138 -0.55 16.49 -10.90
CA LEU A 138 -1.62 15.86 -11.67
C LEU A 138 -2.81 16.81 -11.76
N GLY A 139 -3.32 17.01 -12.98
CA GLY A 139 -4.51 17.79 -13.22
C GLY A 139 -5.79 17.08 -12.77
N ALA A 140 -6.92 17.77 -12.91
CA ALA A 140 -8.25 17.25 -12.58
C ALA A 140 -8.83 16.35 -13.68
N GLU A 141 -8.00 15.74 -14.53
CA GLU A 141 -8.46 14.77 -15.52
C GLU A 141 -8.83 13.44 -14.86
N ILE A 142 -9.98 12.88 -15.21
CA ILE A 142 -10.44 11.59 -14.68
C ILE A 142 -9.50 10.44 -15.05
N ASP A 143 -8.76 10.56 -16.16
CA ASP A 143 -7.79 9.58 -16.62
C ASP A 143 -6.62 9.40 -15.63
N ASN A 144 -6.30 10.41 -14.81
CA ASN A 144 -5.27 10.32 -13.78
C ASN A 144 -5.64 9.30 -12.69
N VAL A 145 -6.93 8.99 -12.52
CA VAL A 145 -7.38 7.89 -11.63
C VAL A 145 -6.86 6.56 -12.13
N MET A 146 -6.91 6.32 -13.45
CA MET A 146 -6.41 5.08 -14.05
C MET A 146 -4.88 5.00 -13.94
N VAL A 147 -4.18 6.13 -14.13
CA VAL A 147 -2.72 6.20 -13.94
C VAL A 147 -2.35 5.78 -12.52
N LEU A 148 -3.00 6.36 -11.50
CA LEU A 148 -2.72 6.02 -10.11
C LEU A 148 -3.12 4.58 -9.75
N ALA A 149 -4.20 4.06 -10.33
CA ALA A 149 -4.56 2.63 -10.20
C ALA A 149 -3.46 1.72 -10.77
N LEU A 150 -2.97 2.01 -11.99
CA LEU A 150 -1.90 1.24 -12.61
C LEU A 150 -0.59 1.31 -11.82
N LEU A 151 -0.20 2.50 -11.35
CA LEU A 151 0.98 2.67 -10.49
C LEU A 151 0.83 1.88 -9.19
N GLY A 152 -0.36 1.92 -8.57
CA GLY A 152 -0.65 1.14 -7.36
C GLY A 152 -0.58 -0.37 -7.60
N ALA A 153 -1.02 -0.84 -8.77
CA ALA A 153 -0.92 -2.24 -9.17
C ALA A 153 0.53 -2.68 -9.38
N LEU A 154 1.30 -1.88 -10.11
CA LEU A 154 2.73 -2.11 -10.36
C LEU A 154 3.53 -2.14 -9.06
N SER A 155 3.26 -1.23 -8.13
CA SER A 155 3.98 -1.15 -6.85
C SER A 155 3.85 -2.44 -6.02
N ARG A 156 2.78 -3.21 -6.20
CA ARG A 156 2.52 -4.46 -5.47
C ARG A 156 2.79 -5.71 -6.30
N ALA A 157 2.89 -5.58 -7.62
CA ALA A 157 3.36 -6.64 -8.51
C ALA A 157 4.82 -7.01 -8.28
N ILE A 158 5.61 -6.09 -7.70
CA ILE A 158 7.04 -6.31 -7.42
C ILE A 158 7.29 -7.06 -6.09
N LEU A 159 6.29 -7.16 -5.20
CA LEU A 159 6.46 -7.82 -3.90
C LEU A 159 6.66 -9.35 -4.00
N PRO A 160 5.90 -10.11 -4.82
CA PRO A 160 6.06 -11.55 -4.94
C PRO A 160 7.48 -12.04 -5.28
N PRO A 161 8.21 -11.48 -6.26
CA PRO A 161 9.56 -11.93 -6.57
C PRO A 161 10.60 -11.58 -5.49
N MET A 162 10.30 -10.70 -4.53
CA MET A 162 11.20 -10.40 -3.41
C MET A 162 11.03 -11.36 -2.23
N ILE A 163 9.88 -12.04 -2.13
CA ILE A 163 9.51 -12.90 -0.99
C ILE A 163 9.77 -14.38 -1.31
N LEU A 164 10.03 -14.73 -2.57
CA LEU A 164 10.35 -16.07 -3.08
C LEU A 164 11.85 -16.28 -3.22
#